data_AF-A0A7L7KZ67-F1
#
_entry.id   AF-A0A7L7KZ67-F1
#
_cell.length_a   1.000
_cell.length_b   1.000
_cell.length_c   1.000
_cell.angle_alpha   90.00
_cell.angle_beta   90.00
_cell.angle_gamma   90.00
#
_symmetry.space_group_name_H-M   'P 1'
#
loop_
_entity.id
_entity.type
_entity.pdbx_description
1 polymer ?
#
loop_
_entity_poly.entity_id
_entity_poly.type
_entity_poly.pdbx_seq_one_letter_code
_entity_poly.pdbx_strand_id
1 'polypeptide(L)'
;MKDKKDLKTKTKSERYLLMGAGIVGVITAVIFFVMLSRGVVNAVVTSKISSQYQDKELEVLKTDLNYKTLDFIGKLIDVSDGIVITPSNEKKYQELEAYIQARKDRSKEVNSFYDGKSHYKDDVTETKINDLDKKLLKEKNQDVYQKLRNKLDTIQIWYEQTQDADKYLSKTWDSFNSDKSSLSFKKISMVNTYYKLIKNKTSKNHWTQAVNQMDNYFANNKGESSRVAAAKEELEALKNSPLTEKYTPASVDIVSSMNSTSGASDALDQADITSKNVLYYNSNKNTLALMTRVSGKYVAEDGYINVISSKVSSGKYTVKKLVDANSSDAIVTDSDSSDFGQYISNASISELTSMGLTDPDNTTTDFNSATPVFWFKNNSALTSSIYFGDNSTIGFIYAGSTSYNNGMQISSSDLSDLMSQVSSGTTFFVN
;
A
#
# COMPACT_ATOMS: atom_id res chain seq x y z
N MET A 1 -10.33 -40.38 72.49
CA MET A 1 -8.85 -40.30 72.64
C MET A 1 -8.21 -40.94 71.42
N LYS A 2 -7.30 -40.19 70.78
CA LYS A 2 -6.25 -40.62 69.85
C LYS A 2 -6.68 -41.24 68.51
N ASP A 3 -6.06 -40.96 67.38
CA ASP A 3 -5.26 -39.82 66.93
C ASP A 3 -5.06 -40.06 65.43
N LYS A 4 -4.86 -38.97 64.68
CA LYS A 4 -4.55 -38.98 63.26
C LYS A 4 -3.25 -39.75 62.98
N LYS A 5 -3.20 -40.47 61.87
CA LYS A 5 -1.99 -40.50 61.04
C LYS A 5 -2.35 -40.49 59.56
N ASP A 6 -2.08 -39.34 58.97
CA ASP A 6 -1.98 -39.08 57.55
C ASP A 6 -1.23 -40.17 56.79
N LEU A 7 -1.78 -40.56 55.63
CA LEU A 7 -1.00 -40.78 54.42
C LEU A 7 -1.60 -39.90 53.31
N LYS A 8 -1.59 -38.59 53.57
CA LYS A 8 -1.44 -37.58 52.52
C LYS A 8 0.02 -37.55 52.09
N THR A 9 0.33 -38.25 51.02
CA THR A 9 1.38 -37.84 50.08
C THR A 9 0.87 -38.13 48.68
N LYS A 10 -0.09 -37.30 48.23
CA LYS A 10 -0.39 -37.15 46.80
C LYS A 10 0.79 -36.42 46.17
N THR A 11 1.79 -37.17 45.71
CA THR A 11 2.88 -36.63 44.91
C THR A 11 2.31 -36.09 43.60
N LYS A 12 2.77 -34.90 43.19
CA LYS A 12 2.37 -34.26 41.93
C LYS A 12 2.54 -35.19 40.72
N SER A 13 3.45 -36.17 40.77
CA SER A 13 3.68 -37.12 39.68
C SER A 13 2.50 -38.05 39.39
N GLU A 14 1.73 -38.49 40.39
CA GLU A 14 0.59 -39.39 40.18
C GLU A 14 -0.59 -38.68 39.49
N ARG A 15 -0.76 -37.37 39.72
CA ARG A 15 -1.77 -36.58 38.99
C ARG A 15 -1.38 -36.34 37.52
N TYR A 16 -0.09 -36.15 37.22
CA TYR A 16 0.39 -36.05 35.84
C TYR A 16 0.39 -37.41 35.13
N LEU A 17 0.67 -38.51 35.83
CA LEU A 17 0.58 -39.87 35.30
C LEU A 17 -0.88 -40.30 35.06
N LEU A 18 -1.83 -39.96 35.94
CA LEU A 18 -3.25 -40.27 35.74
C LEU A 18 -3.92 -39.36 34.69
N MET A 19 -3.51 -38.10 34.56
CA MET A 19 -3.96 -37.24 33.44
C MET A 19 -3.32 -37.64 32.10
N GLY A 20 -2.04 -38.03 32.11
CA GLY A 20 -1.33 -38.56 30.93
C GLY A 20 -1.92 -39.89 30.45
N ALA A 21 -2.21 -40.82 31.37
CA ALA A 21 -2.82 -42.10 31.06
C ALA A 21 -4.29 -41.99 30.60
N GLY A 22 -5.03 -40.97 31.07
CA GLY A 22 -6.39 -40.69 30.58
C GLY A 22 -6.43 -40.16 29.15
N ILE A 23 -5.51 -39.25 28.79
CA ILE A 23 -5.42 -38.72 27.42
C ILE A 23 -4.89 -39.78 26.46
N VAL A 24 -3.85 -40.53 26.86
CA VAL A 24 -3.32 -41.65 26.07
C VAL A 24 -4.38 -42.74 25.95
N GLY A 25 -5.09 -43.10 27.02
CA GLY A 25 -6.16 -44.11 26.98
C GLY A 25 -7.35 -43.72 26.09
N VAL A 26 -7.74 -42.45 26.04
CA VAL A 26 -8.75 -41.95 25.10
C VAL A 26 -8.22 -41.94 23.66
N ILE A 27 -6.97 -41.55 23.43
CA ILE A 27 -6.34 -41.60 22.11
C ILE A 27 -6.21 -43.04 21.63
N THR A 28 -5.75 -43.97 22.48
CA THR A 28 -5.63 -45.40 22.16
C THR A 28 -6.99 -46.06 21.96
N ALA A 29 -8.03 -45.68 22.73
CA ALA A 29 -9.39 -46.17 22.55
C ALA A 29 -10.04 -45.62 21.27
N VAL A 30 -9.82 -44.35 20.91
CA VAL A 30 -10.21 -43.79 19.60
C VAL A 30 -9.43 -44.48 18.49
N ILE A 31 -8.14 -44.74 18.65
CA ILE A 31 -7.35 -45.51 17.68
C ILE A 31 -7.90 -46.93 17.53
N PHE A 32 -8.28 -47.62 18.61
CA PHE A 32 -8.85 -48.98 18.56
C PHE A 32 -10.26 -48.99 17.93
N PHE A 33 -11.10 -48.01 18.23
CA PHE A 33 -12.45 -47.90 17.65
C PHE A 33 -12.41 -47.46 16.18
N VAL A 34 -11.41 -46.68 15.78
CA VAL A 34 -11.22 -46.20 14.40
C VAL A 34 -10.30 -47.15 13.58
N MET A 35 -9.54 -48.04 14.22
CA MET A 35 -8.78 -49.14 13.56
C MET A 35 -9.69 -50.06 12.73
N LEU A 36 -10.96 -50.21 13.11
CA LEU A 36 -11.97 -50.96 12.34
C LEU A 36 -12.39 -50.27 11.03
N SER A 37 -11.95 -49.02 10.78
CA SER A 37 -12.11 -48.37 9.48
C SER A 37 -10.97 -47.40 9.18
N ARG A 38 -9.83 -47.93 8.72
CA ARG A 38 -8.67 -47.16 8.19
C ARG A 38 -9.09 -45.99 7.27
N GLY A 39 -10.19 -46.15 6.53
CA GLY A 39 -10.78 -45.10 5.69
C GLY A 39 -11.30 -43.89 6.47
N VAL A 40 -11.95 -44.09 7.62
CA VAL A 40 -12.51 -43.01 8.45
C VAL A 40 -11.39 -42.21 9.11
N VAL A 41 -10.33 -42.86 9.62
CA VAL A 41 -9.16 -42.15 10.19
C VAL A 41 -8.55 -41.21 9.15
N ASN A 42 -8.28 -41.74 7.95
CA ASN A 42 -7.62 -40.99 6.89
C ASN A 42 -8.52 -39.87 6.35
N ALA A 43 -9.84 -40.06 6.27
CA ALA A 43 -10.78 -39.00 5.92
C ALA A 43 -10.79 -37.88 6.96
N VAL A 44 -10.80 -38.22 8.26
CA VAL A 44 -10.77 -37.23 9.36
C VAL A 44 -9.45 -36.46 9.37
N VAL A 45 -8.32 -37.12 9.18
CA VAL A 45 -7.00 -36.47 9.14
C VAL A 45 -6.89 -35.57 7.91
N THR A 46 -7.30 -36.04 6.73
CA THR A 46 -7.35 -35.23 5.50
C THR A 46 -8.23 -34.00 5.67
N SER A 47 -9.41 -34.16 6.27
CA SER A 47 -10.34 -33.07 6.55
C SER A 47 -9.74 -32.05 7.51
N LYS A 48 -9.11 -32.51 8.60
CA LYS A 48 -8.48 -31.62 9.58
C LYS A 48 -7.26 -30.87 9.04
N ILE A 49 -6.41 -31.52 8.24
CA ILE A 49 -5.33 -30.87 7.47
C ILE A 49 -5.93 -29.81 6.54
N SER A 50 -6.93 -30.18 5.73
CA SER A 50 -7.60 -29.27 4.79
C SER A 50 -8.23 -28.08 5.49
N SER A 51 -8.77 -28.26 6.70
CA SER A 51 -9.42 -27.18 7.47
C SER A 51 -8.45 -26.10 7.97
N GLN A 52 -7.14 -26.33 7.91
CA GLN A 52 -6.12 -25.32 8.23
C GLN A 52 -5.91 -24.34 7.07
N TYR A 53 -6.35 -24.70 5.87
CA TYR A 53 -6.28 -23.85 4.69
C TYR A 53 -7.51 -22.97 4.61
N GLN A 54 -7.29 -21.71 4.20
CA GLN A 54 -8.32 -20.81 3.71
C GLN A 54 -8.65 -21.15 2.26
N ASP A 55 -7.61 -21.42 1.47
CA ASP A 55 -7.69 -21.97 0.12
C ASP A 55 -6.74 -23.16 0.02
N LYS A 56 -7.29 -24.35 -0.25
CA LYS A 56 -6.50 -25.57 -0.33
C LYS A 56 -5.80 -25.73 -1.68
N GLU A 57 -6.40 -25.26 -2.77
CA GLU A 57 -5.84 -25.38 -4.12
C GLU A 57 -4.62 -24.48 -4.29
N LEU A 58 -4.67 -23.29 -3.66
CA LEU A 58 -3.54 -22.36 -3.61
C LEU A 58 -2.61 -22.59 -2.41
N GLU A 59 -2.92 -23.55 -1.54
CA GLU A 59 -2.21 -23.85 -0.29
C GLU A 59 -2.08 -22.63 0.65
N VAL A 60 -3.09 -21.77 0.68
CA VAL A 60 -3.16 -20.59 1.56
C VAL A 60 -3.61 -21.03 2.95
N LEU A 61 -2.71 -20.97 3.92
CA LEU A 61 -3.05 -21.23 5.32
C LEU A 61 -3.92 -20.11 5.91
N LYS A 62 -4.83 -20.46 6.82
CA LYS A 62 -5.57 -19.46 7.62
C LYS A 62 -4.61 -18.60 8.44
N THR A 63 -5.05 -17.39 8.76
CA THR A 63 -4.34 -16.47 9.65
C THR A 63 -4.23 -17.09 11.05
N ASP A 64 -5.35 -17.58 11.57
CA ASP A 64 -5.42 -18.28 12.86
C ASP A 64 -5.50 -19.80 12.65
N LEU A 65 -4.40 -20.48 12.96
CA LEU A 65 -4.29 -21.93 12.83
C LEU A 65 -4.77 -22.64 14.10
N ASN A 66 -5.41 -23.79 13.94
CA ASN A 66 -5.85 -24.59 15.08
C ASN A 66 -4.71 -25.51 15.55
N TYR A 67 -3.79 -24.95 16.33
CA TYR A 67 -2.62 -25.68 16.84
C TYR A 67 -2.97 -26.92 17.68
N LYS A 68 -4.11 -26.95 18.38
CA LYS A 68 -4.57 -28.14 19.10
C LYS A 68 -4.91 -29.29 18.15
N THR A 69 -5.51 -28.96 17.00
CA THR A 69 -5.83 -29.92 15.96
C THR A 69 -4.58 -30.43 15.26
N LEU A 70 -3.61 -29.54 15.00
CA LEU A 70 -2.31 -29.90 14.43
C LEU A 70 -1.52 -30.84 15.36
N ASP A 71 -1.38 -30.49 16.64
CA ASP A 71 -0.69 -31.32 17.66
C ASP A 71 -1.33 -32.70 17.81
N PHE A 72 -2.66 -32.78 17.74
CA PHE A 72 -3.36 -34.07 17.75
C PHE A 72 -3.02 -34.92 16.51
N ILE A 73 -2.97 -34.33 15.31
CA ILE A 73 -2.61 -35.06 14.08
C ILE A 73 -1.16 -35.54 14.13
N GLY A 74 -0.23 -34.69 14.58
CA GLY A 74 1.18 -35.06 14.74
C GLY A 74 1.35 -36.27 15.67
N LYS A 75 0.74 -36.21 16.87
CA LYS A 75 0.75 -37.35 17.81
C LYS A 75 0.10 -38.61 17.24
N LEU A 76 -0.95 -38.46 16.44
CA LEU A 76 -1.62 -39.59 15.80
C LEU A 76 -0.72 -40.25 14.74
N ILE A 77 0.02 -39.44 13.96
CA ILE A 77 1.02 -39.92 13.00
C ILE A 77 2.12 -40.67 13.75
N ASP A 78 2.73 -40.04 14.77
CA ASP A 78 3.83 -40.61 15.56
C ASP A 78 3.48 -41.95 16.21
N VAL A 79 2.26 -42.07 16.78
CA VAL A 79 1.82 -43.29 17.48
C VAL A 79 1.36 -44.37 16.49
N SER A 80 1.04 -44.01 15.24
CA SER A 80 0.49 -44.95 14.26
C SER A 80 1.51 -45.76 13.46
N ASP A 81 2.80 -45.39 13.50
CA ASP A 81 3.92 -46.05 12.82
C ASP A 81 3.61 -46.46 11.36
N GLY A 82 2.89 -45.60 10.63
CA GLY A 82 2.48 -45.84 9.23
C GLY A 82 1.38 -46.90 9.00
N ILE A 83 0.85 -47.53 10.05
CA ILE A 83 -0.15 -48.61 9.95
C ILE A 83 -1.58 -48.06 9.81
N VAL A 84 -1.85 -46.89 10.38
CA VAL A 84 -3.20 -46.29 10.47
C VAL A 84 -3.33 -45.05 9.57
N ILE A 85 -2.29 -44.24 9.47
CA ILE A 85 -2.23 -43.06 8.60
C ILE A 85 -1.52 -43.39 7.30
N THR A 86 -2.12 -42.99 6.18
CA THR A 86 -1.50 -43.18 4.86
C THR A 86 -0.27 -42.30 4.68
N PRO A 87 0.77 -42.77 3.96
CA PRO A 87 1.96 -41.97 3.65
C PRO A 87 1.64 -40.63 2.96
N SER A 88 0.56 -40.57 2.17
CA SER A 88 0.10 -39.33 1.56
C SER A 88 -0.33 -38.27 2.58
N ASN A 89 -1.02 -38.68 3.65
CA ASN A 89 -1.46 -37.77 4.71
C ASN A 89 -0.31 -37.35 5.62
N GLU A 90 0.63 -38.25 5.88
CA GLU A 90 1.86 -37.93 6.58
C GLU A 90 2.67 -36.86 5.83
N LYS A 91 2.90 -37.06 4.52
CA LYS A 91 3.58 -36.07 3.67
C LYS A 91 2.88 -34.70 3.69
N LYS A 92 1.55 -34.67 3.51
CA LYS A 92 0.77 -33.42 3.57
C LYS A 92 0.87 -32.72 4.93
N TYR A 93 0.94 -33.49 6.01
CA TYR A 93 1.12 -32.94 7.35
C TYR A 93 2.53 -32.34 7.54
N GLN A 94 3.57 -33.02 7.06
CA GLN A 94 4.95 -32.51 7.08
C GLN A 94 5.11 -31.23 6.25
N GLU A 95 4.50 -31.17 5.06
CA GLU A 95 4.48 -29.96 4.22
C GLU A 95 3.78 -28.79 4.95
N LEU A 96 2.62 -29.06 5.56
CA LEU A 96 1.90 -28.09 6.39
C LEU A 96 2.76 -27.59 7.56
N GLU A 97 3.44 -28.48 8.28
CA GLU A 97 4.32 -28.12 9.38
C GLU A 97 5.49 -27.23 8.92
N ALA A 98 6.11 -27.58 7.78
CA ALA A 98 7.17 -26.77 7.18
C ALA A 98 6.70 -25.35 6.84
N TYR A 99 5.50 -25.19 6.27
CA TYR A 99 4.91 -23.87 6.01
C TYR A 99 4.65 -23.08 7.30
N ILE A 100 4.15 -23.73 8.35
CA ILE A 100 3.91 -23.12 9.65
C ILE A 100 5.22 -22.65 10.29
N GLN A 101 6.27 -23.48 10.20
CA GLN A 101 7.57 -23.14 10.75
C GLN A 101 8.21 -21.98 9.99
N ALA A 102 8.17 -21.99 8.65
CA ALA A 102 8.63 -20.89 7.82
C ALA A 102 7.94 -19.57 8.17
N ARG A 103 6.63 -19.57 8.43
CA ARG A 103 5.89 -18.39 8.90
C ARG A 103 6.42 -17.89 10.26
N LYS A 104 6.64 -18.78 11.22
CA LYS A 104 7.20 -18.43 12.53
C LYS A 104 8.61 -17.84 12.40
N ASP A 105 9.44 -18.43 11.56
CA ASP A 105 10.82 -17.99 11.33
C ASP A 105 10.84 -16.60 10.68
N ARG A 106 10.04 -16.36 9.64
CA ARG A 106 9.86 -15.02 9.05
C ARG A 106 9.42 -13.99 10.07
N SER A 107 8.43 -14.32 10.90
CA SER A 107 7.97 -13.42 11.96
C SER A 107 9.06 -13.10 12.98
N LYS A 108 9.83 -14.12 13.38
CA LYS A 108 10.96 -13.98 14.30
C LYS A 108 12.06 -13.11 13.68
N GLU A 109 12.41 -13.33 12.42
CA GLU A 109 13.41 -12.55 11.70
C GLU A 109 13.01 -11.07 11.61
N VAL A 110 11.76 -10.75 11.22
CA VAL A 110 11.28 -9.35 11.19
C VAL A 110 11.35 -8.70 12.56
N ASN A 111 10.84 -9.36 13.60
CA ASN A 111 10.89 -8.82 14.95
C ASN A 111 12.33 -8.70 15.47
N SER A 112 13.28 -9.47 14.92
CA SER A 112 14.68 -9.42 15.35
C SER A 112 15.40 -8.14 14.92
N PHE A 113 14.90 -7.42 13.91
CA PHE A 113 15.46 -6.14 13.48
C PHE A 113 15.10 -4.98 14.41
N TYR A 114 14.09 -5.16 15.26
CA TYR A 114 13.68 -4.17 16.25
C TYR A 114 14.57 -4.22 17.49
N ASP A 115 14.87 -3.04 18.04
CA ASP A 115 15.44 -2.84 19.37
C ASP A 115 14.42 -2.09 20.25
N GLY A 116 13.39 -2.82 20.66
CA GLY A 116 12.22 -2.26 21.34
C GLY A 116 11.21 -1.67 20.35
N LYS A 117 10.37 -0.73 20.81
CA LYS A 117 9.21 -0.22 20.04
C LYS A 117 9.54 0.88 19.02
N SER A 118 10.66 1.56 19.19
CA SER A 118 10.95 2.83 18.49
C SER A 118 12.36 2.90 17.92
N HIS A 119 13.08 1.78 17.90
CA HIS A 119 14.45 1.69 17.41
C HIS A 119 14.63 0.41 16.61
N TYR A 120 15.61 0.43 15.70
CA TYR A 120 16.11 -0.76 15.02
C TYR A 120 17.52 -1.09 15.50
N LYS A 121 17.93 -2.35 15.34
CA LYS A 121 19.24 -2.83 15.77
C LYS A 121 20.38 -2.34 14.88
N ASP A 122 21.55 -2.21 15.49
CA ASP A 122 22.76 -1.70 14.83
C ASP A 122 23.30 -2.58 13.71
N ASP A 123 23.03 -3.89 13.77
CA ASP A 123 23.50 -4.83 12.77
C ASP A 123 22.58 -4.93 11.54
N VAL A 124 21.49 -4.18 11.50
CA VAL A 124 20.58 -4.13 10.34
C VAL A 124 21.27 -3.38 9.19
N THR A 125 21.28 -4.03 8.03
CA THR A 125 21.81 -3.48 6.78
C THR A 125 20.76 -3.57 5.69
N GLU A 126 20.93 -2.78 4.63
CA GLU A 126 20.10 -2.86 3.43
C GLU A 126 20.02 -4.30 2.88
N THR A 127 21.14 -5.03 2.85
CA THR A 127 21.16 -6.43 2.41
C THR A 127 20.26 -7.32 3.28
N LYS A 128 20.32 -7.18 4.61
CA LYS A 128 19.47 -7.96 5.52
C LYS A 128 17.99 -7.64 5.34
N ILE A 129 17.65 -6.37 5.10
CA ILE A 129 16.28 -5.94 4.79
C ILE A 129 15.79 -6.59 3.49
N ASN A 130 16.58 -6.49 2.42
CA ASN A 130 16.23 -7.04 1.10
C ASN A 130 16.13 -8.57 1.10
N ASP A 131 17.00 -9.26 1.83
CA ASP A 131 16.95 -10.72 1.95
C ASP A 131 15.72 -11.19 2.72
N LEU A 132 15.36 -10.49 3.79
CA LEU A 132 14.16 -10.80 4.56
C LEU A 132 12.91 -10.50 3.73
N ASP A 133 12.88 -9.41 2.97
CA ASP A 133 11.79 -9.11 2.06
C ASP A 133 11.51 -10.23 1.05
N LYS A 134 12.57 -10.71 0.38
CA LYS A 134 12.47 -11.87 -0.53
C LYS A 134 11.92 -13.12 0.16
N LYS A 135 12.23 -13.32 1.44
CA LYS A 135 11.65 -14.44 2.23
C LYS A 135 10.16 -14.20 2.52
N LEU A 136 9.75 -12.96 2.81
CA LEU A 136 8.36 -12.60 3.06
C LEU A 136 7.47 -12.90 1.86
N LEU A 137 7.94 -12.68 0.63
CA LEU A 137 7.21 -13.02 -0.61
C LEU A 137 6.78 -14.49 -0.71
N LYS A 138 7.38 -15.39 0.08
CA LYS A 138 6.98 -16.80 0.17
C LYS A 138 5.81 -17.06 1.13
N GLU A 139 5.25 -16.04 1.78
CA GLU A 139 4.04 -16.18 2.60
C GLU A 139 2.80 -16.06 1.72
N LYS A 140 2.01 -17.14 1.64
CA LYS A 140 0.83 -17.21 0.77
C LYS A 140 -0.40 -16.53 1.39
N ASN A 141 -0.47 -16.42 2.71
CA ASN A 141 -1.55 -15.68 3.37
C ASN A 141 -1.24 -14.18 3.39
N GLN A 142 -2.06 -13.41 2.68
CA GLN A 142 -1.84 -11.98 2.48
C GLN A 142 -1.92 -11.17 3.79
N ASP A 143 -2.83 -11.49 4.70
CA ASP A 143 -2.92 -10.77 5.98
C ASP A 143 -1.65 -10.94 6.82
N VAL A 144 -1.11 -12.16 6.85
CA VAL A 144 0.14 -12.46 7.56
C VAL A 144 1.32 -11.80 6.86
N TYR A 145 1.39 -11.90 5.54
CA TYR A 145 2.41 -11.22 4.74
C TYR A 145 2.42 -9.71 5.00
N GLN A 146 1.28 -9.02 4.88
CA GLN A 146 1.19 -7.58 5.05
C GLN A 146 1.57 -7.14 6.46
N LYS A 147 1.14 -7.89 7.49
CA LYS A 147 1.54 -7.62 8.88
C LYS A 147 3.05 -7.70 9.09
N LEU A 148 3.73 -8.64 8.43
CA LEU A 148 5.18 -8.78 8.49
C LEU A 148 5.89 -7.72 7.63
N ARG A 149 5.36 -7.44 6.44
CA ARG A 149 5.90 -6.45 5.50
C ARG A 149 5.83 -5.04 6.08
N ASN A 150 4.69 -4.60 6.63
CA ASN A 150 4.56 -3.30 7.30
C ASN A 150 5.59 -3.09 8.42
N LYS A 151 5.91 -4.16 9.16
CA LYS A 151 6.95 -4.12 10.18
C LYS A 151 8.34 -4.01 9.56
N LEU A 152 8.61 -4.69 8.46
CA LEU A 152 9.88 -4.57 7.74
C LEU A 152 10.04 -3.18 7.08
N ASP A 153 8.97 -2.63 6.50
CA ASP A 153 8.94 -1.28 5.92
C ASP A 153 9.27 -0.21 6.95
N THR A 154 8.72 -0.35 8.16
CA THR A 154 9.06 0.57 9.25
C THR A 154 10.57 0.56 9.56
N ILE A 155 11.21 -0.61 9.53
CA ILE A 155 12.66 -0.75 9.70
C ILE A 155 13.40 -0.13 8.51
N GLN A 156 12.94 -0.37 7.29
CA GLN A 156 13.53 0.19 6.07
C GLN A 156 13.50 1.73 6.09
N ILE A 157 12.36 2.33 6.39
CA ILE A 157 12.22 3.79 6.51
C ILE A 157 13.17 4.34 7.59
N TRP A 158 13.24 3.69 8.75
CA TRP A 158 14.16 4.11 9.82
C TRP A 158 15.63 4.00 9.43
N TYR A 159 15.99 2.98 8.64
CA TYR A 159 17.33 2.80 8.11
C TYR A 159 17.68 3.88 7.08
N GLU A 160 16.82 4.12 6.09
CA GLU A 160 16.98 5.16 5.07
C GLU A 160 17.09 6.56 5.70
N GLN A 161 16.19 6.90 6.62
CA GLN A 161 16.25 8.14 7.38
C GLN A 161 17.56 8.30 8.16
N THR A 162 18.14 7.20 8.65
CA THR A 162 19.43 7.23 9.34
C THR A 162 20.57 7.50 8.35
N GLN A 163 20.57 6.88 7.16
CA GLN A 163 21.57 7.16 6.12
C GLN A 163 21.52 8.61 5.64
N ASP A 164 20.31 9.14 5.43
CA ASP A 164 20.12 10.54 5.03
C ASP A 164 20.56 11.51 6.13
N ALA A 165 20.19 11.20 7.39
CA ALA A 165 20.64 11.97 8.54
C ALA A 165 22.17 11.95 8.65
N ASP A 166 22.82 10.79 8.53
CA ASP A 166 24.27 10.66 8.60
C ASP A 166 24.96 11.53 7.53
N LYS A 167 24.47 11.48 6.29
CA LYS A 167 24.99 12.29 5.18
C LYS A 167 24.82 13.80 5.42
N TYR A 168 23.63 14.23 5.85
CA TYR A 168 23.34 15.64 6.09
C TYR A 168 24.12 16.19 7.28
N LEU A 169 24.14 15.44 8.39
CA LEU A 169 24.83 15.81 9.63
C LEU A 169 26.34 15.89 9.40
N SER A 170 26.94 14.92 8.69
CA SER A 170 28.37 14.97 8.33
C SER A 170 28.70 16.20 7.52
N LYS A 171 27.99 16.45 6.42
CA LYS A 171 28.25 17.62 5.56
C LYS A 171 28.12 18.94 6.32
N THR A 172 27.12 19.04 7.19
CA THR A 172 26.87 20.25 7.99
C THR A 172 27.93 20.43 9.06
N TRP A 173 28.32 19.34 9.72
CA TRP A 173 29.39 19.32 10.71
C TRP A 173 30.76 19.70 10.12
N ASP A 174 31.11 19.16 8.96
CA ASP A 174 32.36 19.48 8.25
C ASP A 174 32.38 20.95 7.81
N SER A 175 31.26 21.45 7.30
CA SER A 175 31.11 22.87 6.94
C SER A 175 31.25 23.77 8.17
N PHE A 176 30.62 23.39 9.29
CA PHE A 176 30.71 24.13 10.56
C PHE A 176 32.13 24.14 11.13
N ASN A 177 32.89 23.05 10.99
CA ASN A 177 34.28 23.01 11.45
C ASN A 177 35.24 23.79 10.56
N SER A 178 34.97 23.86 9.26
CA SER A 178 35.74 24.66 8.32
C SER A 178 35.46 26.16 8.47
N ASP A 179 34.18 26.52 8.60
CA ASP A 179 33.72 27.89 8.79
C ASP A 179 32.53 27.90 9.76
N LYS A 180 32.77 28.42 10.96
CA LYS A 180 31.76 28.51 12.03
C LYS A 180 30.58 29.42 11.64
N SER A 181 30.77 30.36 10.72
CA SER A 181 29.72 31.25 10.21
C SER A 181 28.79 30.57 9.19
N SER A 182 29.19 29.40 8.67
CA SER A 182 28.39 28.63 7.70
C SER A 182 27.09 28.07 8.28
N LEU A 183 26.94 28.07 9.61
CA LEU A 183 25.78 27.56 10.33
C LEU A 183 24.65 28.61 10.36
N SER A 184 23.61 28.37 9.56
CA SER A 184 22.39 29.20 9.50
C SER A 184 21.26 28.60 10.34
N PHE A 185 20.21 29.39 10.60
CA PHE A 185 18.99 28.92 11.28
C PHE A 185 18.37 27.71 10.56
N LYS A 186 18.24 27.78 9.23
CA LYS A 186 17.76 26.67 8.40
C LYS A 186 18.57 25.39 8.62
N LYS A 187 19.90 25.50 8.60
CA LYS A 187 20.78 24.34 8.80
C LYS A 187 20.63 23.75 10.21
N ILE A 188 20.56 24.57 11.26
CA ILE A 188 20.41 24.04 12.62
C ILE A 188 19.02 23.43 12.87
N SER A 189 17.97 23.96 12.24
CA SER A 189 16.62 23.38 12.27
C SER A 189 16.61 21.99 11.59
N MET A 190 17.25 21.89 10.41
CA MET A 190 17.41 20.61 9.71
C MET A 190 18.27 19.62 10.50
N VAL A 191 19.40 20.05 11.07
CA VAL A 191 20.25 19.21 11.95
C VAL A 191 19.42 18.58 13.08
N ASN A 192 18.63 19.39 13.79
CA ASN A 192 17.77 18.93 14.87
C ASN A 192 16.67 17.96 14.39
N THR A 193 16.12 18.21 13.19
CA THR A 193 15.10 17.36 12.59
C THR A 193 15.68 16.00 12.22
N TYR A 194 16.78 15.97 11.46
CA TYR A 194 17.46 14.74 11.07
C TYR A 194 17.92 13.93 12.28
N TYR A 195 18.51 14.57 13.30
CA TYR A 195 18.92 13.90 14.54
C TYR A 195 17.75 13.22 15.29
N LYS A 196 16.54 13.81 15.27
CA LYS A 196 15.34 13.22 15.87
C LYS A 196 14.79 12.02 15.08
N LEU A 197 15.02 12.00 13.77
CA LEU A 197 14.59 10.92 12.87
C LEU A 197 15.44 9.66 13.03
N ILE A 198 16.71 9.78 13.44
CA ILE A 198 17.58 8.62 13.68
C ILE A 198 16.96 7.69 14.73
N LYS A 199 16.60 6.48 14.28
CA LYS A 199 16.07 5.39 15.13
C LYS A 199 17.11 4.31 15.41
N ASN A 200 18.33 4.44 14.93
CA ASN A 200 19.46 3.64 15.36
C ASN A 200 20.11 4.25 16.61
N LYS A 201 20.25 3.49 17.69
CA LYS A 201 20.83 4.03 18.94
C LYS A 201 22.30 4.39 18.77
N THR A 202 23.07 3.56 18.07
CA THR A 202 24.51 3.78 17.88
C THR A 202 24.79 4.99 16.98
N SER A 203 24.15 5.11 15.82
CA SER A 203 24.26 6.31 14.96
C SER A 203 23.80 7.57 15.69
N LYS A 204 22.71 7.49 16.47
CA LYS A 204 22.24 8.63 17.25
C LYS A 204 23.26 9.06 18.31
N ASN A 205 23.85 8.10 19.03
CA ASN A 205 24.90 8.39 20.00
C ASN A 205 26.14 9.02 19.34
N HIS A 206 26.53 8.53 18.16
CA HIS A 206 27.63 9.08 17.37
C HIS A 206 27.44 10.59 17.08
N TRP A 207 26.24 11.00 16.67
CA TRP A 207 25.95 12.41 16.34
C TRP A 207 25.71 13.33 17.54
N THR A 208 25.46 12.79 18.73
CA THR A 208 25.00 13.57 19.88
C THR A 208 25.95 14.71 20.23
N GLN A 209 27.27 14.48 20.22
CA GLN A 209 28.24 15.53 20.54
C GLN A 209 28.29 16.63 19.48
N ALA A 210 28.34 16.26 18.20
CA ALA A 210 28.41 17.20 17.09
C ALA A 210 27.16 18.11 17.03
N VAL A 211 25.96 17.52 17.16
CA VAL A 211 24.69 18.25 17.19
C VAL A 211 24.66 19.26 18.34
N ASN A 212 24.99 18.80 19.57
CA ASN A 212 25.02 19.69 20.73
C ASN A 212 26.01 20.86 20.56
N GLN A 213 27.16 20.65 19.93
CA GLN A 213 28.12 21.73 19.68
C GLN A 213 27.61 22.75 18.67
N MET A 214 26.97 22.31 17.58
CA MET A 214 26.35 23.21 16.60
C MET A 214 25.20 24.00 17.23
N ASP A 215 24.34 23.35 18.03
CA ASP A 215 23.23 24.01 18.73
C ASP A 215 23.72 25.07 19.72
N ASN A 216 24.71 24.71 20.56
CA ASN A 216 25.29 25.61 21.54
C ASN A 216 25.97 26.82 20.87
N TYR A 217 26.72 26.58 19.79
CA TYR A 217 27.35 27.68 19.05
C TYR A 217 26.30 28.63 18.47
N PHE A 218 25.25 28.10 17.82
CA PHE A 218 24.19 28.92 17.25
C PHE A 218 23.42 29.70 18.33
N ALA A 219 23.13 29.08 19.47
CA ALA A 219 22.45 29.74 20.60
C ALA A 219 23.25 30.90 21.20
N ASN A 220 24.57 30.77 21.27
CA ASN A 220 25.42 31.78 21.93
C ASN A 220 25.90 32.90 20.98
N ASN A 221 25.82 32.72 19.66
CA ASN A 221 26.38 33.67 18.67
C ASN A 221 25.33 34.35 17.76
N LYS A 222 24.05 33.99 17.85
CA LYS A 222 22.96 34.59 17.07
C LYS A 222 21.82 34.96 18.03
N GLY A 223 21.72 36.24 18.38
CA GLY A 223 20.75 36.75 19.37
C GLY A 223 19.29 36.40 19.02
N GLU A 224 18.44 36.36 20.04
CA GLU A 224 17.01 35.95 20.00
C GLU A 224 16.19 36.62 18.89
N SER A 225 16.50 37.88 18.57
CA SER A 225 15.87 38.65 17.48
C SER A 225 16.10 38.03 16.08
N SER A 226 17.25 37.38 15.86
CA SER A 226 17.56 36.76 14.57
C SER A 226 16.82 35.43 14.36
N ARG A 227 16.47 34.73 15.45
CA ARG A 227 15.70 33.48 15.41
C ARG A 227 14.26 33.71 15.01
N VAL A 228 13.60 34.75 15.54
CA VAL A 228 12.20 35.07 15.23
C VAL A 228 12.05 35.69 13.84
N ALA A 229 12.99 36.56 13.42
CA ALA A 229 12.98 37.15 12.09
C ALA A 229 13.27 36.11 10.99
N ALA A 230 14.28 35.25 11.19
CA ALA A 230 14.60 34.19 10.25
C ALA A 230 13.54 33.07 10.21
N ALA A 231 12.89 32.74 11.34
CA ALA A 231 11.78 31.79 11.36
C ALA A 231 10.53 32.32 10.63
N LYS A 232 10.30 33.64 10.62
CA LYS A 232 9.26 34.28 9.81
C LYS A 232 9.61 34.25 8.32
N GLU A 233 10.84 34.59 7.95
CA GLU A 233 11.32 34.45 6.56
C GLU A 233 11.28 32.99 6.08
N GLU A 234 11.57 32.02 6.95
CA GLU A 234 11.56 30.60 6.61
C GLU A 234 10.15 30.02 6.55
N LEU A 235 9.19 30.50 7.36
CA LEU A 235 7.77 30.16 7.19
C LEU A 235 7.24 30.67 5.84
N GLU A 236 7.61 31.89 5.45
CA GLU A 236 7.26 32.46 4.15
C GLU A 236 8.01 31.79 3.00
N ALA A 237 9.26 31.36 3.20
CA ALA A 237 10.00 30.58 2.22
C ALA A 237 9.49 29.13 2.13
N LEU A 238 9.03 28.50 3.21
CA LEU A 238 8.41 27.17 3.21
C LEU A 238 7.03 27.18 2.55
N LYS A 239 6.25 28.26 2.72
CA LYS A 239 5.01 28.49 1.95
C LYS A 239 5.27 28.61 0.45
N ASN A 240 6.43 29.16 0.07
CA ASN A 240 6.77 29.49 -1.33
C ASN A 240 7.84 28.60 -1.96
N SER A 241 8.38 27.62 -1.23
CA SER A 241 9.40 26.71 -1.75
C SER A 241 8.68 25.54 -2.40
N PRO A 242 8.88 25.27 -3.70
CA PRO A 242 8.51 23.99 -4.26
C PRO A 242 9.27 22.92 -3.47
N LEU A 243 8.60 21.81 -3.16
CA LEU A 243 9.17 20.65 -2.48
C LEU A 243 10.27 20.02 -3.37
N THR A 244 11.45 20.64 -3.41
CA THR A 244 12.63 20.17 -4.13
C THR A 244 13.39 19.19 -3.27
N GLU A 245 12.74 18.05 -3.12
CA GLU A 245 13.26 16.68 -3.03
C GLU A 245 12.04 15.89 -2.55
N LYS A 246 11.16 15.56 -3.51
CA LYS A 246 10.17 14.51 -3.31
C LYS A 246 10.97 13.32 -2.80
N TYR A 247 10.77 12.97 -1.54
CA TYR A 247 10.77 11.57 -1.16
C TYR A 247 9.90 10.88 -2.21
N THR A 248 10.53 10.20 -3.15
CA THR A 248 9.89 9.13 -3.88
C THR A 248 10.02 7.99 -2.89
N PRO A 249 8.98 7.66 -2.09
CA PRO A 249 8.94 6.30 -1.57
C PRO A 249 9.18 5.43 -2.80
N ALA A 250 10.01 4.40 -2.66
CA ALA A 250 10.01 3.37 -3.68
C ALA A 250 8.53 3.07 -3.96
N SER A 251 8.10 3.37 -5.19
CA SER A 251 6.94 2.72 -5.77
C SER A 251 7.40 1.27 -5.85
N VAL A 252 7.31 0.56 -4.72
CA VAL A 252 6.94 -0.82 -4.78
C VAL A 252 5.63 -0.74 -5.53
N ASP A 253 5.62 -1.24 -6.77
CA ASP A 253 4.39 -1.62 -7.44
C ASP A 253 3.68 -2.55 -6.46
N ILE A 254 2.82 -1.93 -5.65
CA ILE A 254 1.97 -2.64 -4.73
C ILE A 254 1.00 -3.29 -5.69
N VAL A 255 1.14 -4.59 -5.90
CA VAL A 255 -0.01 -5.40 -6.32
C VAL A 255 -0.92 -5.51 -5.09
N SER A 256 -1.43 -4.37 -4.65
CA SER A 256 -2.42 -4.22 -3.59
C SER A 256 -3.73 -4.60 -4.22
N SER A 257 -4.14 -5.84 -3.98
CA SER A 257 -5.30 -6.45 -4.59
C SER A 257 -5.09 -6.80 -6.06
N MET A 258 -4.54 -8.00 -6.31
CA MET A 258 -4.96 -8.75 -7.48
C MET A 258 -6.41 -9.22 -7.25
N ASN A 259 -7.35 -8.28 -7.15
CA ASN A 259 -8.76 -8.56 -7.35
C ASN A 259 -8.91 -8.81 -8.84
N SER A 260 -8.60 -10.03 -9.28
CA SER A 260 -9.02 -10.47 -10.60
C SER A 260 -10.55 -10.48 -10.58
N THR A 261 -11.18 -9.39 -11.02
CA THR A 261 -12.56 -9.44 -11.45
C THR A 261 -12.57 -10.22 -12.74
N SER A 262 -12.93 -11.50 -12.68
CA SER A 262 -13.12 -12.34 -13.88
C SER A 262 -13.92 -11.58 -14.94
N GLY A 263 -14.97 -10.86 -14.54
CA GLY A 263 -15.79 -10.05 -15.44
C GLY A 263 -15.14 -8.80 -16.05
N ALA A 264 -14.11 -8.19 -15.46
CA ALA A 264 -13.49 -7.00 -16.07
C ALA A 264 -12.52 -7.38 -17.19
N SER A 265 -11.74 -8.45 -16.99
CA SER A 265 -10.90 -8.98 -18.09
C SER A 265 -11.76 -9.46 -19.24
N ASP A 266 -12.84 -10.20 -18.94
CA ASP A 266 -13.79 -10.66 -19.97
C ASP A 266 -14.43 -9.49 -20.73
N ALA A 267 -14.86 -8.44 -20.03
CA ALA A 267 -15.47 -7.25 -20.66
C ALA A 267 -14.46 -6.47 -21.52
N LEU A 268 -13.21 -6.32 -21.05
CA LEU A 268 -12.15 -5.63 -21.77
C LEU A 268 -11.68 -6.43 -23.00
N ASP A 269 -11.56 -7.75 -22.88
CA ASP A 269 -11.23 -8.63 -24.00
C ASP A 269 -12.38 -8.68 -25.03
N GLN A 270 -13.65 -8.72 -24.59
CA GLN A 270 -14.82 -8.60 -25.49
C GLN A 270 -14.90 -7.26 -26.21
N ALA A 271 -14.37 -6.19 -25.61
CA ALA A 271 -14.26 -4.86 -26.22
C ALA A 271 -12.99 -4.68 -27.07
N ASP A 272 -12.24 -5.75 -27.34
CA ASP A 272 -10.96 -5.76 -28.07
C ASP A 272 -9.90 -4.80 -27.48
N ILE A 273 -9.92 -4.59 -26.16
CA ILE A 273 -8.96 -3.72 -25.48
C ILE A 273 -7.73 -4.53 -25.09
N THR A 274 -6.61 -4.20 -25.74
CA THR A 274 -5.32 -4.88 -25.54
C THR A 274 -4.24 -4.00 -24.90
N SER A 275 -4.56 -2.73 -24.64
CA SER A 275 -3.67 -1.73 -24.03
C SER A 275 -3.08 -2.24 -22.71
N LYS A 276 -1.81 -1.93 -22.44
CA LYS A 276 -1.15 -2.31 -21.18
C LYS A 276 -1.88 -1.74 -19.96
N ASN A 277 -2.33 -0.48 -20.05
CA ASN A 277 -3.05 0.22 -18.99
C ASN A 277 -4.41 0.69 -19.51
N VAL A 278 -5.45 0.51 -18.71
CA VAL A 278 -6.83 0.92 -19.02
C VAL A 278 -7.47 1.51 -17.77
N LEU A 279 -7.99 2.73 -17.88
CA LEU A 279 -8.87 3.27 -16.86
C LEU A 279 -10.25 2.61 -17.03
N TYR A 280 -10.66 1.77 -16.08
CA TYR A 280 -11.87 0.97 -16.16
C TYR A 280 -12.89 1.46 -15.13
N TYR A 281 -14.10 1.80 -15.60
CA TYR A 281 -15.23 2.12 -14.75
C TYR A 281 -16.29 1.02 -14.83
N ASN A 282 -16.68 0.49 -13.67
CA ASN A 282 -17.81 -0.43 -13.54
C ASN A 282 -19.03 0.34 -13.03
N SER A 283 -19.96 0.65 -13.94
CA SER A 283 -21.18 1.41 -13.62
C SER A 283 -22.09 0.69 -12.64
N ASN A 284 -22.15 -0.65 -12.69
CA ASN A 284 -22.97 -1.45 -11.78
C ASN A 284 -22.47 -1.41 -10.33
N LYS A 285 -21.15 -1.27 -10.13
CA LYS A 285 -20.51 -1.22 -8.82
C LYS A 285 -20.15 0.21 -8.38
N ASN A 286 -20.29 1.19 -9.26
CA ASN A 286 -19.80 2.57 -9.07
C ASN A 286 -18.32 2.62 -8.66
N THR A 287 -17.49 1.79 -9.29
CA THR A 287 -16.05 1.71 -8.99
C THR A 287 -15.21 2.01 -10.22
N LEU A 288 -14.21 2.86 -10.07
CA LEU A 288 -13.23 3.24 -11.09
C LEU A 288 -11.86 2.69 -10.69
N ALA A 289 -11.05 2.20 -11.62
CA ALA A 289 -9.68 1.78 -11.35
C ALA A 289 -8.78 1.93 -12.57
N LEU A 290 -7.51 2.28 -12.36
CA LEU A 290 -6.49 2.07 -13.38
C LEU A 290 -6.08 0.60 -13.35
N MET A 291 -6.36 -0.12 -14.44
CA MET A 291 -6.06 -1.53 -14.58
C MET A 291 -4.83 -1.76 -15.45
N THR A 292 -3.93 -2.62 -14.97
CA THR A 292 -2.73 -3.06 -15.68
C THR A 292 -2.94 -4.48 -16.22
N ARG A 293 -2.54 -4.72 -17.46
CA ARG A 293 -2.58 -6.04 -18.09
C ARG A 293 -1.35 -6.85 -17.68
N VAL A 294 -1.54 -7.87 -16.83
CA VAL A 294 -0.49 -8.78 -16.33
C VAL A 294 -0.84 -10.21 -16.71
N SER A 295 0.07 -10.90 -17.42
CA SER A 295 -0.11 -12.28 -17.88
C SER A 295 -1.47 -12.54 -18.57
N GLY A 296 -1.93 -11.59 -19.39
CA GLY A 296 -3.17 -11.71 -20.17
C GLY A 296 -4.46 -11.33 -19.43
N LYS A 297 -4.39 -10.91 -18.15
CA LYS A 297 -5.54 -10.46 -17.37
C LYS A 297 -5.36 -9.02 -16.89
N TYR A 298 -6.45 -8.30 -16.74
CA TYR A 298 -6.45 -6.95 -16.18
C TYR A 298 -6.61 -6.97 -14.66
N VAL A 299 -5.74 -6.25 -13.96
CA VAL A 299 -5.68 -6.17 -12.50
C VAL A 299 -5.60 -4.71 -12.06
N ALA A 300 -6.33 -4.35 -11.00
CA ALA A 300 -6.31 -2.99 -10.43
C ALA A 300 -5.24 -2.91 -9.33
N GLU A 301 -4.00 -2.58 -9.69
CA GLU A 301 -2.83 -2.61 -8.79
C GLU A 301 -2.97 -1.62 -7.62
N ASP A 302 -3.54 -0.44 -7.89
CA ASP A 302 -3.79 0.62 -6.89
C ASP A 302 -5.20 0.55 -6.25
N GLY A 303 -5.94 -0.55 -6.49
CA GLY A 303 -7.29 -0.75 -5.97
C GLY A 303 -8.38 -0.01 -6.75
N TYR A 304 -9.53 0.19 -6.10
CA TYR A 304 -10.73 0.81 -6.70
C TYR A 304 -11.08 2.13 -6.02
N ILE A 305 -11.31 3.15 -6.84
CA ILE A 305 -11.86 4.45 -6.46
C ILE A 305 -13.39 4.35 -6.43
N ASN A 306 -14.00 4.85 -5.36
CA ASN A 306 -15.45 4.97 -5.27
C ASN A 306 -15.95 6.17 -6.06
N VAL A 307 -16.82 5.93 -7.03
CA VAL A 307 -17.45 7.00 -7.83
C VAL A 307 -18.67 7.53 -7.08
N ILE A 308 -18.67 8.83 -6.79
CA ILE A 308 -19.75 9.51 -6.06
C ILE A 308 -20.98 9.63 -6.95
N SER A 309 -20.77 10.06 -8.21
CA SER A 309 -21.81 10.10 -9.23
C SER A 309 -21.19 10.00 -10.61
N SER A 310 -21.91 9.43 -11.58
CA SER A 310 -21.49 9.39 -12.97
C SER A 310 -22.69 9.54 -13.89
N LYS A 311 -22.55 10.41 -14.88
CA LYS A 311 -23.45 10.53 -16.04
C LYS A 311 -22.72 10.20 -17.34
N VAL A 312 -21.65 9.42 -17.25
CA VAL A 312 -20.87 8.97 -18.42
C VAL A 312 -21.51 7.71 -18.98
N SER A 313 -21.80 7.72 -20.27
CA SER A 313 -22.38 6.56 -20.97
C SER A 313 -21.37 5.41 -21.09
N SER A 314 -21.89 4.18 -21.24
CA SER A 314 -21.06 3.01 -21.57
C SER A 314 -20.36 3.19 -22.90
N GLY A 315 -19.08 2.86 -22.97
CA GLY A 315 -18.30 3.04 -24.18
C GLY A 315 -16.80 3.12 -23.94
N LYS A 316 -16.08 3.38 -25.03
CA LYS A 316 -14.62 3.52 -25.06
C LYS A 316 -14.26 4.96 -25.38
N TYR A 317 -13.57 5.59 -24.45
CA TYR A 317 -13.06 6.95 -24.55
C TYR A 317 -11.54 6.96 -24.45
N THR A 318 -10.94 8.12 -24.72
CA THR A 318 -9.51 8.35 -24.50
C THR A 318 -9.33 9.48 -23.50
N VAL A 319 -8.44 9.31 -22.53
CA VAL A 319 -7.96 10.42 -21.70
C VAL A 319 -7.18 11.37 -22.59
N LYS A 320 -7.74 12.54 -22.86
CA LYS A 320 -7.16 13.53 -23.76
C LYS A 320 -6.14 14.40 -23.02
N LYS A 321 -6.44 14.80 -21.78
CA LYS A 321 -5.57 15.66 -20.98
C LYS A 321 -5.83 15.53 -19.47
N LEU A 322 -4.74 15.58 -18.69
CA LEU A 322 -4.80 15.90 -17.27
C LEU A 322 -4.81 17.42 -17.15
N VAL A 323 -5.91 17.97 -16.65
CA VAL A 323 -6.18 19.41 -16.62
C VAL A 323 -5.66 20.00 -15.32
N ASP A 324 -4.77 20.97 -15.47
CA ASP A 324 -4.40 21.96 -14.46
C ASP A 324 -4.53 23.34 -15.12
N ALA A 325 -5.78 23.80 -15.20
CA ALA A 325 -6.16 24.90 -16.09
C ALA A 325 -5.87 26.26 -15.47
N ASN A 326 -5.29 27.15 -16.29
CA ASN A 326 -5.27 28.58 -15.99
C ASN A 326 -6.55 29.27 -16.50
N SER A 327 -6.69 30.57 -16.22
CA SER A 327 -7.89 31.34 -16.56
C SER A 327 -8.16 31.49 -18.06
N SER A 328 -7.17 31.24 -18.91
CA SER A 328 -7.24 31.39 -20.36
C SER A 328 -7.22 30.05 -21.08
N ASP A 329 -7.32 28.94 -20.37
CA ASP A 329 -7.44 27.62 -21.02
C ASP A 329 -8.89 27.37 -21.47
N ALA A 330 -9.02 26.75 -22.64
CA ALA A 330 -10.30 26.45 -23.25
C ALA A 330 -10.34 25.08 -23.94
N ILE A 331 -11.54 24.55 -24.15
CA ILE A 331 -11.80 23.40 -25.03
C ILE A 331 -12.79 23.81 -26.11
N VAL A 332 -12.53 23.41 -27.35
CA VAL A 332 -13.49 23.56 -28.44
C VAL A 332 -14.65 22.60 -28.24
N THR A 333 -15.86 23.12 -28.17
CA THR A 333 -17.09 22.37 -27.90
C THR A 333 -18.07 22.41 -29.06
N ASP A 334 -17.78 23.19 -30.10
CA ASP A 334 -18.52 23.17 -31.36
C ASP A 334 -18.36 21.83 -32.07
N SER A 335 -19.42 21.03 -32.12
CA SER A 335 -19.43 19.69 -32.73
C SER A 335 -19.30 19.70 -34.25
N ASP A 336 -19.58 20.84 -34.90
CA ASP A 336 -19.45 21.00 -36.35
C ASP A 336 -18.03 21.44 -36.75
N SER A 337 -17.18 21.78 -35.77
CA SER A 337 -15.77 22.12 -35.99
C SER A 337 -14.90 20.86 -36.16
N SER A 338 -13.94 20.92 -37.07
CA SER A 338 -12.89 19.89 -37.18
C SER A 338 -12.01 19.79 -35.94
N ASP A 339 -11.99 20.85 -35.12
CA ASP A 339 -11.20 20.96 -33.90
C ASP A 339 -12.02 20.59 -32.65
N PHE A 340 -13.21 20.00 -32.79
CA PHE A 340 -14.04 19.57 -31.67
C PHE A 340 -13.23 18.75 -30.64
N GLY A 341 -13.35 19.11 -29.37
CA GLY A 341 -12.64 18.48 -28.27
C GLY A 341 -11.15 18.87 -28.17
N GLN A 342 -10.65 19.78 -29.00
CA GLN A 342 -9.28 20.27 -28.86
C GLN A 342 -9.14 21.13 -27.60
N TYR A 343 -8.18 20.77 -26.75
CA TYR A 343 -7.76 21.61 -25.63
C TYR A 343 -6.75 22.63 -26.11
N ILE A 344 -6.95 23.90 -25.74
CA ILE A 344 -6.08 25.02 -26.11
C ILE A 344 -5.60 25.68 -24.82
N SER A 345 -4.29 25.63 -24.59
CA SER A 345 -3.66 26.29 -23.44
C SER A 345 -3.42 27.77 -23.75
N ASN A 346 -3.72 28.67 -22.81
CA ASN A 346 -3.56 30.13 -22.97
C ASN A 346 -4.26 30.68 -24.22
N ALA A 347 -5.46 30.18 -24.52
CA ALA A 347 -6.24 30.58 -25.68
C ALA A 347 -6.51 32.09 -25.69
N SER A 348 -6.40 32.69 -26.88
CA SER A 348 -6.82 34.07 -27.13
C SER A 348 -8.04 34.11 -28.04
N ILE A 349 -8.87 35.16 -27.90
CA ILE A 349 -10.03 35.34 -28.79
C ILE A 349 -9.57 35.37 -30.26
N SER A 350 -8.48 36.06 -30.57
CA SER A 350 -7.92 36.13 -31.93
C SER A 350 -7.49 34.76 -32.48
N GLU A 351 -6.90 33.90 -31.65
CA GLU A 351 -6.51 32.54 -32.05
C GLU A 351 -7.75 31.69 -32.35
N LEU A 352 -8.74 31.71 -31.47
CA LEU A 352 -9.99 30.96 -31.65
C LEU A 352 -10.77 31.43 -32.88
N THR A 353 -10.83 32.74 -33.13
CA THR A 353 -11.43 33.29 -34.35
C THR A 353 -10.65 32.87 -35.61
N SER A 354 -9.32 32.77 -35.54
CA SER A 354 -8.52 32.26 -36.67
C SER A 354 -8.74 30.78 -36.96
N MET A 355 -9.20 30.01 -35.97
CA MET A 355 -9.67 28.62 -36.12
C MET A 355 -11.11 28.54 -36.66
N GLY A 356 -11.74 29.67 -37.00
CA GLY A 356 -13.11 29.72 -37.50
C GLY A 356 -14.20 29.71 -36.43
N LEU A 357 -13.84 29.83 -35.15
CA LEU A 357 -14.79 29.86 -34.03
C LEU A 357 -15.29 31.29 -33.80
N THR A 358 -16.57 31.54 -34.10
CA THR A 358 -17.21 32.85 -33.96
C THR A 358 -17.71 33.09 -32.55
N ASP A 359 -17.50 34.29 -32.01
CA ASP A 359 -17.92 34.69 -30.65
C ASP A 359 -17.51 33.68 -29.55
N PRO A 360 -16.21 33.35 -29.43
CA PRO A 360 -15.76 32.35 -28.46
C PRO A 360 -15.91 32.78 -27.00
N ASP A 361 -16.12 34.06 -26.70
CA ASP A 361 -16.24 34.52 -25.31
C ASP A 361 -17.63 34.20 -24.75
N ASN A 362 -17.66 33.46 -23.65
CA ASN A 362 -18.88 33.09 -22.95
C ASN A 362 -18.59 32.87 -21.46
N THR A 363 -19.65 32.84 -20.66
CA THR A 363 -19.58 32.77 -19.18
C THR A 363 -20.28 31.53 -18.62
N THR A 364 -20.69 30.58 -19.46
CA THR A 364 -21.38 29.38 -18.97
C THR A 364 -20.45 28.49 -18.16
N THR A 365 -20.99 27.93 -17.07
CA THR A 365 -20.27 27.01 -16.18
C THR A 365 -20.45 25.54 -16.60
N ASP A 366 -21.38 25.24 -17.51
CA ASP A 366 -21.64 23.90 -18.02
C ASP A 366 -21.04 23.74 -19.42
N PHE A 367 -20.02 22.88 -19.53
CA PHE A 367 -19.31 22.63 -20.78
C PHE A 367 -20.20 22.03 -21.87
N ASN A 368 -21.29 21.35 -21.53
CA ASN A 368 -22.25 20.82 -22.52
C ASN A 368 -23.08 21.92 -23.19
N SER A 369 -23.20 23.08 -22.54
CA SER A 369 -23.93 24.24 -23.05
C SER A 369 -23.01 25.30 -23.65
N ALA A 370 -21.70 25.09 -23.57
CA ALA A 370 -20.71 26.03 -24.06
C ALA A 370 -20.54 25.82 -25.56
N THR A 371 -20.70 26.87 -26.36
CA THR A 371 -20.44 26.85 -27.80
C THR A 371 -19.96 28.25 -28.20
N PRO A 372 -18.92 28.39 -29.04
CA PRO A 372 -18.14 27.32 -29.65
C PRO A 372 -17.02 26.74 -28.78
N VAL A 373 -16.74 27.34 -27.61
CA VAL A 373 -15.70 26.90 -26.69
C VAL A 373 -16.19 26.89 -25.24
N PHE A 374 -15.60 26.03 -24.41
CA PHE A 374 -15.73 26.06 -22.97
C PHE A 374 -14.48 26.65 -22.34
N TRP A 375 -14.64 27.69 -21.51
CA TRP A 375 -13.55 28.31 -20.76
C TRP A 375 -13.45 27.74 -19.35
N PHE A 376 -12.27 27.26 -18.96
CA PHE A 376 -12.07 26.67 -17.62
C PHE A 376 -12.23 27.68 -16.49
N LYS A 377 -11.95 28.98 -16.72
CA LYS A 377 -12.22 30.06 -15.74
C LYS A 377 -13.69 30.09 -15.27
N ASN A 378 -14.63 29.57 -16.05
CA ASN A 378 -16.04 29.60 -15.71
C ASN A 378 -16.44 28.45 -14.76
N ASN A 379 -15.56 27.47 -14.51
CA ASN A 379 -15.88 26.32 -13.66
C ASN A 379 -14.67 25.82 -12.86
N SER A 380 -14.60 26.23 -11.59
CA SER A 380 -13.53 25.84 -10.67
C SER A 380 -13.50 24.35 -10.32
N ALA A 381 -14.56 23.58 -10.54
CA ALA A 381 -14.53 22.14 -10.33
C ALA A 381 -13.76 21.41 -11.45
N LEU A 382 -13.63 22.03 -12.62
CA LEU A 382 -12.96 21.44 -13.78
C LEU A 382 -11.53 21.95 -13.97
N THR A 383 -11.09 22.95 -13.20
CA THR A 383 -9.71 23.48 -13.29
C THR A 383 -8.66 22.46 -12.88
N SER A 384 -9.01 21.50 -12.02
CA SER A 384 -8.23 20.30 -11.75
C SER A 384 -9.10 19.10 -12.04
N SER A 385 -8.89 18.45 -13.19
CA SER A 385 -9.73 17.35 -13.66
C SER A 385 -9.01 16.47 -14.69
N ILE A 386 -9.62 15.35 -15.06
CA ILE A 386 -9.18 14.51 -16.18
C ILE A 386 -10.18 14.70 -17.31
N TYR A 387 -9.73 15.34 -18.40
CA TYR A 387 -10.50 15.47 -19.63
C TYR A 387 -10.39 14.17 -20.44
N PHE A 388 -11.53 13.56 -20.74
CA PHE A 388 -11.64 12.43 -21.65
C PHE A 388 -12.61 12.74 -22.79
N GLY A 389 -12.44 12.03 -23.91
CA GLY A 389 -13.37 12.16 -25.02
C GLY A 389 -13.09 11.21 -26.17
N ASP A 390 -13.97 11.26 -27.15
CA ASP A 390 -13.85 10.66 -28.47
C ASP A 390 -14.09 11.74 -29.54
N ASN A 391 -14.46 11.37 -30.76
CA ASN A 391 -14.69 12.32 -31.86
C ASN A 391 -16.05 13.06 -31.76
N SER A 392 -16.90 12.69 -30.81
CA SER A 392 -18.29 13.13 -30.67
C SER A 392 -18.67 13.50 -29.24
N THR A 393 -17.88 13.09 -28.26
CA THR A 393 -18.16 13.26 -26.83
C THR A 393 -16.96 13.85 -26.11
N ILE A 394 -17.24 14.85 -25.28
CA ILE A 394 -16.32 15.45 -24.31
C ILE A 394 -16.86 15.11 -22.92
N GLY A 395 -15.97 14.79 -21.98
CA GLY A 395 -16.34 14.54 -20.60
C GLY A 395 -15.19 14.74 -19.62
N PHE A 396 -15.53 14.76 -18.33
CA PHE A 396 -14.56 15.03 -17.27
C PHE A 396 -14.72 14.10 -16.09
N ILE A 397 -13.59 13.66 -15.53
CA ILE A 397 -13.52 13.12 -14.17
C ILE A 397 -13.02 14.25 -13.26
N TYR A 398 -13.79 14.60 -12.24
CA TYR A 398 -13.54 15.80 -11.43
C TYR A 398 -13.94 15.60 -9.97
N ALA A 399 -13.54 16.56 -9.15
CA ALA A 399 -13.95 16.68 -7.76
C ALA A 399 -14.75 17.97 -7.57
N GLY A 400 -15.86 17.89 -6.82
CA GLY A 400 -16.78 19.00 -6.65
C GLY A 400 -18.18 18.50 -6.26
N SER A 401 -19.18 19.38 -6.21
CA SER A 401 -20.56 19.02 -5.83
C SER A 401 -21.56 19.07 -6.99
N THR A 402 -21.17 19.65 -8.13
CA THR A 402 -22.05 19.85 -9.28
C THR A 402 -21.99 18.66 -10.22
N SER A 403 -23.15 18.16 -10.68
CA SER A 403 -23.23 16.99 -11.57
C SER A 403 -23.47 17.39 -13.03
N TYR A 404 -22.48 17.14 -13.90
CA TYR A 404 -22.55 17.42 -15.34
C TYR A 404 -22.91 16.18 -16.16
N ASN A 405 -23.60 16.37 -17.29
CA ASN A 405 -23.71 15.31 -18.30
C ASN A 405 -22.31 14.98 -18.84
N ASN A 406 -22.03 13.70 -19.10
CA ASN A 406 -20.67 13.20 -19.39
C ASN A 406 -19.64 13.54 -18.30
N GLY A 407 -20.09 13.77 -17.07
CA GLY A 407 -19.27 14.01 -15.91
C GLY A 407 -19.21 12.80 -14.98
N MET A 408 -18.03 12.55 -14.41
CA MET A 408 -17.79 11.58 -13.34
C MET A 408 -17.19 12.28 -12.12
N GLN A 409 -17.89 12.18 -10.98
CA GLN A 409 -17.52 12.82 -9.73
C GLN A 409 -16.85 11.79 -8.81
N ILE A 410 -15.64 12.10 -8.36
CA ILE A 410 -14.88 11.35 -7.36
C ILE A 410 -14.40 12.30 -6.25
N SER A 411 -13.79 11.75 -5.19
CA SER A 411 -13.23 12.59 -4.13
C SER A 411 -12.00 13.35 -4.61
N SER A 412 -11.69 14.50 -4.00
CA SER A 412 -10.51 15.30 -4.36
C SER A 412 -9.19 14.56 -4.12
N SER A 413 -9.12 13.72 -3.08
CA SER A 413 -7.94 12.88 -2.83
C SER A 413 -7.77 11.82 -3.92
N ASP A 414 -8.85 11.12 -4.26
CA ASP A 414 -8.80 10.07 -5.29
C ASP A 414 -8.49 10.67 -6.67
N LEU A 415 -8.97 11.88 -6.97
CA LEU A 415 -8.66 12.58 -8.22
C LEU A 415 -7.18 12.94 -8.31
N SER A 416 -6.61 13.50 -7.24
CA SER A 416 -5.19 13.84 -7.18
C SER A 416 -4.32 12.60 -7.38
N ASP A 417 -4.68 11.50 -6.71
CA ASP A 417 -3.95 10.23 -6.82
C ASP A 417 -4.08 9.64 -8.23
N LEU A 418 -5.30 9.62 -8.80
CA LEU A 418 -5.54 9.14 -10.15
C LEU A 418 -4.80 9.95 -11.22
N MET A 419 -4.78 11.29 -11.09
CA MET A 419 -4.02 12.18 -11.98
C MET A 419 -2.50 11.95 -11.90
N SER A 420 -2.00 11.39 -10.79
CA SER A 420 -0.57 11.04 -10.66
C SER A 420 -0.19 9.73 -11.36
N GLN A 421 -1.17 8.89 -11.69
CA GLN A 421 -0.99 7.54 -12.24
C GLN A 421 -1.43 7.42 -13.71
N VAL A 422 -2.49 8.13 -14.10
CA VAL A 422 -3.04 8.13 -15.46
C VAL A 422 -2.24 9.10 -16.33
N SER A 423 -2.07 8.77 -17.62
CA SER A 423 -1.46 9.65 -18.61
C SER A 423 -2.41 9.96 -19.77
N SER A 424 -2.16 11.07 -20.49
CA SER A 424 -2.82 11.33 -21.76
C SER A 424 -2.61 10.16 -22.74
N GLY A 425 -3.65 9.79 -23.48
CA GLY A 425 -3.67 8.63 -24.34
C GLY A 425 -4.13 7.33 -23.65
N THR A 426 -4.31 7.33 -22.33
CA THR A 426 -4.88 6.17 -21.61
C THR A 426 -6.29 5.87 -22.12
N THR A 427 -6.56 4.61 -22.42
CA THR A 427 -7.92 4.16 -22.77
C THR A 427 -8.80 4.24 -21.53
N PHE A 428 -9.94 4.92 -21.64
CA PHE A 428 -10.96 4.96 -20.59
C PHE A 428 -12.17 4.14 -21.05
N PHE A 429 -12.47 3.04 -20.35
CA PHE A 429 -13.58 2.15 -20.69
C PHE A 429 -14.65 2.19 -19.61
N VAL A 430 -15.88 2.45 -20.02
CA VAL A 430 -17.07 2.46 -19.16
C VAL A 430 -17.92 1.25 -19.46
N ASN A 431 -18.04 0.37 -18.46
CA ASN A 431 -18.77 -0.90 -18.52
C ASN A 431 -20.07 -0.85 -17.73
#